data_AF-A0A2T4ABD9-F1
#
_entry.id   AF-A0A2T4ABD9-F1
#
_cell.length_a   1.000
_cell.length_b   1.000
_cell.length_c   1.000
_cell.angle_alpha   90.00
_cell.angle_beta   90.00
_cell.angle_gamma   90.00
#
_symmetry.space_group_name_H-M   'P 1'
#
loop_
_entity.id
_entity.type
_entity.pdbx_description
1 polymer ?
#
loop_
_entity_poly.entity_id
_entity_poly.type
_entity_poly.pdbx_seq_one_letter_code
_entity_poly.pdbx_strand_id
1 'polypeptide(L)'
;MIIILDKKVLLLHQSVKDYLVGANSNYFINELEAHANVVYRCVNLPMETYHGKEQSNIPFFKYAIERWPDHARMAKSRFEVRDSEAEFFQVNSQSREHWLEALYDHWDRNGIPEDYDIPGDDEDPEIYNIPRNMSILHIAGRWGIASLVDYIAKQVRQESNTKKLISSLDLDCVDSDNATPIELAIKCGSVSVISKLLSLGAEVNERSVTAAAKDWKHGEEIITLLFNRYGDQILITEGII
;
A
#
# COMPACT_ATOMS: atom_id res chain seq x y z
N MET A 1 -28.19 -12.00 2.61
CA MET A 1 -27.57 -12.58 3.82
C MET A 1 -26.86 -13.86 3.39
N ILE A 2 -25.55 -13.95 3.60
CA ILE A 2 -24.71 -15.09 3.21
C ILE A 2 -24.39 -15.87 4.48
N ILE A 3 -24.52 -17.19 4.47
CA ILE A 3 -24.08 -18.06 5.57
C ILE A 3 -22.94 -18.95 5.06
N ILE A 4 -21.85 -19.04 5.81
CA ILE A 4 -20.77 -20.00 5.53
C ILE A 4 -20.94 -21.18 6.47
N LEU A 5 -21.16 -22.38 5.92
CA LEU A 5 -21.31 -23.64 6.65
C LEU A 5 -20.41 -24.69 6.01
N ASP A 6 -19.48 -25.28 6.77
CA ASP A 6 -18.62 -26.40 6.35
C ASP A 6 -17.98 -26.21 4.95
N LYS A 7 -17.34 -25.05 4.75
CA LYS A 7 -16.71 -24.63 3.48
C LYS A 7 -17.68 -24.42 2.30
N LYS A 8 -18.98 -24.31 2.57
CA LYS A 8 -20.01 -23.95 1.57
C LYS A 8 -20.58 -22.57 1.87
N VAL A 9 -20.60 -21.73 0.85
CA VAL A 9 -21.26 -20.43 0.88
C VAL A 9 -22.73 -20.64 0.51
N LEU A 10 -23.63 -20.47 1.47
CA LEU A 10 -25.06 -20.54 1.28
C LEU A 10 -25.61 -19.13 1.07
N LEU A 11 -26.05 -18.88 -0.16
CA LEU A 11 -26.73 -17.65 -0.54
C LEU A 11 -28.20 -17.78 -0.16
N LEU A 12 -28.61 -17.14 0.94
CA LEU A 12 -29.95 -17.33 1.51
C LEU A 12 -31.07 -16.74 0.67
N HIS A 13 -30.75 -15.85 -0.27
CA HIS A 13 -31.76 -15.22 -1.11
C HIS A 13 -31.48 -15.50 -2.57
N GLN A 14 -32.52 -15.92 -3.29
CA GLN A 14 -32.45 -16.29 -4.70
C GLN A 14 -31.89 -15.13 -5.54
N SER A 15 -32.20 -13.87 -5.23
CA SER A 15 -31.61 -12.72 -5.95
C SER A 15 -30.08 -12.60 -5.80
N VAL A 16 -29.50 -13.03 -4.67
CA VAL A 16 -28.04 -13.03 -4.48
C VAL A 16 -27.41 -14.16 -5.28
N LYS A 17 -28.09 -15.31 -5.33
CA LYS A 17 -27.69 -16.43 -6.20
C LYS A 17 -27.80 -16.06 -7.68
N ASP A 18 -28.89 -15.43 -8.10
CA ASP A 18 -29.10 -14.99 -9.48
C ASP A 18 -28.09 -13.91 -9.88
N TYR A 19 -27.75 -13.00 -8.96
CA TYR A 19 -26.69 -12.02 -9.15
C TYR A 19 -25.30 -12.65 -9.29
N LEU A 20 -24.98 -13.66 -8.47
CA LEU A 20 -23.67 -14.33 -8.48
C LEU A 20 -23.53 -15.43 -9.55
N VAL A 21 -24.63 -16.03 -10.02
CA VAL A 21 -24.65 -17.24 -10.89
C VAL A 21 -25.39 -16.98 -12.22
N GLY A 22 -25.82 -15.75 -12.49
CA GLY A 22 -26.57 -15.37 -13.69
C GLY A 22 -25.88 -15.75 -15.00
N ALA A 23 -26.62 -16.40 -15.91
CA ALA A 23 -26.13 -17.14 -17.07
C ALA A 23 -25.60 -16.31 -18.27
N ASN A 24 -25.31 -15.01 -18.08
CA ASN A 24 -24.74 -14.17 -19.15
C ASN A 24 -23.34 -13.68 -18.74
N SER A 25 -22.37 -13.84 -19.63
CA SER A 25 -20.96 -13.44 -19.50
C SER A 25 -20.72 -11.95 -19.19
N ASN A 26 -21.78 -11.15 -19.07
CA ASN A 26 -21.75 -9.73 -18.76
C ASN A 26 -21.91 -9.42 -17.25
N TYR A 27 -22.13 -10.43 -16.40
CA TYR A 27 -22.18 -10.27 -14.92
C TYR A 27 -20.82 -10.48 -14.24
N PHE A 28 -19.73 -10.42 -15.00
CA PHE A 28 -18.39 -10.50 -14.43
C PHE A 28 -18.17 -9.28 -13.53
N ILE A 29 -18.08 -9.50 -12.21
CA ILE A 29 -17.61 -8.48 -11.28
C ILE A 29 -16.27 -8.03 -11.84
N ASN A 30 -16.17 -6.77 -12.26
CA ASN A 30 -14.89 -6.20 -12.61
C ASN A 30 -14.07 -6.15 -11.32
N GLU A 31 -13.21 -7.14 -11.14
CA GLU A 31 -12.45 -7.37 -9.91
C GLU A 31 -11.66 -6.14 -9.48
N LEU A 32 -11.01 -5.48 -10.43
CA LEU A 32 -10.26 -4.24 -10.17
C LEU A 32 -11.17 -3.12 -9.67
N GLU A 33 -12.35 -2.97 -10.28
CA GLU A 33 -13.34 -1.96 -9.88
C GLU A 33 -13.98 -2.31 -8.52
N ALA A 34 -14.20 -3.59 -8.25
CA ALA A 34 -14.72 -4.06 -6.98
C ALA A 34 -13.73 -3.74 -5.84
N HIS A 35 -12.44 -4.02 -6.05
CA HIS A 35 -11.40 -3.63 -5.10
C HIS A 35 -11.35 -2.13 -4.88
N ALA A 36 -11.37 -1.32 -5.95
CA ALA A 36 -11.40 0.13 -5.83
C ALA A 36 -12.59 0.60 -4.99
N ASN A 37 -13.78 0.07 -5.24
CA ASN A 37 -14.99 0.39 -4.48
C ASN A 37 -14.88 0.04 -2.99
N VAL A 38 -14.27 -1.10 -2.66
CA VAL A 38 -14.03 -1.49 -1.28
C VAL A 38 -13.01 -0.55 -0.62
N VAL A 39 -11.94 -0.14 -1.31
CA VAL A 39 -10.96 0.83 -0.77
C VAL A 39 -11.66 2.10 -0.28
N TYR A 40 -12.53 2.71 -1.10
CA TYR A 40 -13.19 3.96 -0.70
C TYR A 40 -14.02 3.77 0.56
N ARG A 41 -14.75 2.65 0.70
CA ARG A 41 -15.49 2.39 1.95
C ARG A 41 -14.54 2.14 3.12
N CYS A 42 -13.46 1.39 2.92
CA CYS A 42 -12.52 1.06 3.98
C CYS A 42 -11.70 2.27 4.44
N VAL A 43 -11.41 3.25 3.58
CA VAL A 43 -10.69 4.49 3.93
C VAL A 43 -11.61 5.50 4.59
N ASN A 44 -12.87 5.60 4.15
CA ASN A 44 -13.82 6.54 4.73
C ASN A 44 -14.15 6.21 6.20
N LEU A 45 -14.12 4.94 6.60
CA LEU A 45 -14.44 4.54 7.98
C LEU A 45 -13.44 5.05 9.03
N PRO A 46 -12.11 4.87 8.87
CA PRO A 46 -11.11 5.53 9.70
C PRO A 46 -11.24 7.06 9.71
N MET A 47 -11.53 7.68 8.56
CA MET A 47 -11.76 9.13 8.48
C MET A 47 -12.98 9.56 9.30
N GLU A 48 -14.11 8.88 9.15
CA GLU A 48 -15.34 9.13 9.90
C GLU A 48 -15.14 8.94 11.40
N THR A 49 -14.36 7.92 11.80
CA THR A 49 -14.00 7.65 13.20
C THR A 49 -13.11 8.76 13.76
N TYR A 50 -12.08 9.18 13.03
CA TYR A 50 -11.21 10.29 13.39
C TYR A 50 -11.99 11.60 13.59
N HIS A 51 -12.96 11.87 12.71
CA HIS A 51 -13.85 13.05 12.81
C HIS A 51 -14.93 12.94 13.88
N GLY A 52 -14.97 11.84 14.65
CA GLY A 52 -15.98 11.59 15.69
C GLY A 52 -17.39 11.38 15.15
N LYS A 53 -17.54 11.04 13.85
CA LYS A 53 -18.82 10.87 13.16
C LYS A 53 -19.39 9.46 13.26
N GLU A 54 -18.55 8.44 13.46
CA GLU A 54 -18.98 7.06 13.68
C GLU A 54 -18.32 6.41 14.90
N GLN A 55 -19.00 5.44 15.52
CA GLN A 55 -18.46 4.65 16.62
C GLN A 55 -17.61 3.50 16.07
N SER A 56 -16.40 3.33 16.60
CA SER A 56 -15.42 2.28 16.25
C SER A 56 -15.89 0.83 16.47
N ASN A 57 -17.14 0.63 16.91
CA ASN A 57 -17.71 -0.68 17.26
C ASN A 57 -18.43 -1.35 16.08
N ILE A 58 -18.12 -0.96 14.85
CA ILE A 58 -18.70 -1.55 13.64
C ILE A 58 -17.90 -2.83 13.30
N PRO A 59 -18.57 -4.00 13.12
CA PRO A 59 -17.88 -5.26 12.80
C PRO A 59 -16.93 -5.18 11.59
N PHE A 60 -17.23 -4.29 10.63
CA PHE A 60 -16.45 -4.07 9.42
C PHE A 60 -15.24 -3.12 9.62
N PHE A 61 -15.17 -2.36 10.72
CA PHE A 61 -14.08 -1.40 10.94
C PHE A 61 -12.70 -2.08 11.01
N LYS A 62 -12.60 -3.23 11.69
CA LYS A 62 -11.34 -4.00 11.79
C LYS A 62 -10.84 -4.45 10.42
N TYR A 63 -11.76 -4.99 9.62
CA TYR A 63 -11.45 -5.35 8.24
C TYR A 63 -11.00 -4.14 7.42
N ALA A 64 -11.68 -3.00 7.59
CA ALA A 64 -11.36 -1.78 6.87
C ALA A 64 -9.95 -1.26 7.20
N ILE A 65 -9.58 -1.18 8.48
CA ILE A 65 -8.24 -0.71 8.87
C ILE A 65 -7.13 -1.66 8.38
N GLU A 66 -7.39 -2.95 8.32
CA GLU A 66 -6.38 -3.95 7.96
C GLU A 66 -6.23 -4.15 6.44
N ARG A 67 -7.35 -4.17 5.71
CA ARG A 67 -7.39 -4.67 4.31
C ARG A 67 -7.54 -3.62 3.23
N TRP A 68 -7.75 -2.35 3.58
CA TRP A 68 -7.77 -1.31 2.54
C TRP A 68 -6.47 -1.25 1.72
N PRO A 69 -5.26 -1.43 2.28
CA PRO A 69 -4.03 -1.35 1.48
C PRO A 69 -3.95 -2.49 0.44
N ASP A 70 -4.36 -3.70 0.83
CA ASP A 70 -4.44 -4.85 -0.07
C ASP A 70 -5.40 -4.61 -1.22
N HIS A 71 -6.60 -4.09 -0.91
CA HIS A 71 -7.55 -3.73 -1.95
C HIS A 71 -7.02 -2.62 -2.86
N ALA A 72 -6.29 -1.65 -2.33
CA ALA A 72 -5.70 -0.59 -3.14
C ALA A 72 -4.63 -1.13 -4.09
N ARG A 73 -3.78 -2.06 -3.62
CA ARG A 73 -2.81 -2.81 -4.44
C ARG A 73 -3.52 -3.59 -5.55
N MET A 74 -4.55 -4.38 -5.20
CA MET A 74 -5.28 -5.24 -6.13
C MET A 74 -6.10 -4.44 -7.16
N ALA A 75 -6.60 -3.26 -6.80
CA ALA A 75 -7.35 -2.38 -7.69
C ALA A 75 -6.47 -1.80 -8.83
N LYS A 76 -5.14 -1.77 -8.65
CA LYS A 76 -4.20 -1.17 -9.61
C LYS A 76 -4.65 0.25 -10.00
N SER A 77 -4.64 0.56 -11.29
CA SER A 77 -5.06 1.86 -11.83
C SER A 77 -6.56 2.16 -11.70
N ARG A 78 -7.39 1.23 -11.19
CA ARG A 78 -8.81 1.54 -10.89
C ARG A 78 -9.00 2.22 -9.56
N PHE A 79 -8.02 2.16 -8.66
CA PHE A 79 -8.00 2.99 -7.48
C PHE A 79 -7.31 4.33 -7.81
N GLU A 80 -8.08 5.40 -7.71
CA GLU A 80 -7.60 6.78 -7.80
C GLU A 80 -8.06 7.54 -6.56
N VAL A 81 -7.18 8.36 -5.99
CA VAL A 81 -7.56 9.21 -4.85
C VAL A 81 -8.54 10.28 -5.34
N ARG A 82 -9.74 10.30 -4.75
CA ARG A 82 -10.80 11.28 -5.02
C ARG A 82 -10.77 12.39 -3.98
N ASP A 83 -11.46 13.49 -4.26
CA ASP A 83 -11.52 14.65 -3.35
C ASP A 83 -12.08 14.28 -1.96
N SER A 84 -13.00 13.32 -1.89
CA SER A 84 -13.58 12.81 -0.64
C SER A 84 -12.55 12.16 0.29
N GLU A 85 -11.62 11.40 -0.26
CA GLU A 85 -10.58 10.69 0.48
C GLU A 85 -9.24 11.43 0.50
N ALA A 86 -9.15 12.60 -0.16
CA ALA A 86 -7.89 13.33 -0.33
C ALA A 86 -7.22 13.66 1.01
N GLU A 87 -7.99 14.02 2.04
CA GLU A 87 -7.50 14.30 3.40
C GLU A 87 -6.65 13.16 3.95
N PHE A 88 -7.05 11.91 3.71
CA PHE A 88 -6.35 10.73 4.19
C PHE A 88 -4.99 10.52 3.49
N PHE A 89 -4.89 10.96 2.24
CA PHE A 89 -3.73 10.72 1.39
C PHE A 89 -2.82 11.95 1.20
N GLN A 90 -3.08 13.06 1.90
CA GLN A 90 -2.16 14.20 1.94
C GLN A 90 -0.82 13.81 2.55
N VAL A 91 0.27 14.49 2.17
CA VAL A 91 1.61 14.25 2.75
C VAL A 91 1.55 14.21 4.28
N ASN A 92 0.89 15.22 4.87
CA ASN A 92 0.58 15.28 6.30
C ASN A 92 -0.91 15.00 6.51
N SER A 93 -1.26 13.86 7.08
CA SER A 93 -2.66 13.48 7.30
C SER A 93 -2.89 12.93 8.70
N GLN A 94 -3.56 13.71 9.55
CA GLN A 94 -3.88 13.27 10.91
C GLN A 94 -4.86 12.09 10.92
N SER A 95 -5.79 12.03 9.96
CA SER A 95 -6.70 10.88 9.82
C SER A 95 -5.94 9.59 9.48
N ARG A 96 -4.85 9.70 8.70
CA ARG A 96 -3.99 8.56 8.39
C ARG A 96 -3.14 8.14 9.58
N GLU A 97 -2.57 9.10 10.33
CA GLU A 97 -1.87 8.78 11.57
C GLU A 97 -2.80 8.07 12.57
N HIS A 98 -4.06 8.52 12.66
CA HIS A 98 -5.07 7.85 13.48
C HIS A 98 -5.37 6.43 12.99
N TRP A 99 -5.41 6.20 11.68
CA TRP A 99 -5.54 4.85 11.11
C TRP A 99 -4.32 3.97 11.43
N LEU A 100 -3.09 4.48 11.28
CA LEU A 100 -1.87 3.73 11.60
C LEU A 100 -1.86 3.30 13.07
N GLU A 101 -2.19 4.20 14.00
CA GLU A 101 -2.29 3.85 15.42
C GLU A 101 -3.39 2.81 15.69
N ALA A 102 -4.54 2.91 15.02
CA ALA A 102 -5.59 1.89 15.13
C ALA A 102 -5.13 0.51 14.59
N LEU A 103 -4.31 0.49 13.54
CA LEU A 103 -3.74 -0.72 12.96
C LEU A 103 -2.72 -1.35 13.91
N TYR A 104 -1.80 -0.56 14.48
CA TYR A 104 -0.84 -1.04 15.49
C TYR A 104 -1.56 -1.63 16.69
N ASP A 105 -2.53 -0.90 17.25
CA ASP A 105 -3.35 -1.37 18.37
C ASP A 105 -4.09 -2.68 18.05
N HIS A 106 -4.53 -2.85 16.80
CA HIS A 106 -5.20 -4.06 16.38
C HIS A 106 -4.25 -5.25 16.33
N TRP A 107 -3.09 -5.08 15.70
CA TRP A 107 -2.10 -6.14 15.53
C TRP A 107 -1.43 -6.51 16.86
N ASP A 108 -1.11 -5.54 17.73
CA ASP A 108 -0.56 -5.79 19.06
C ASP A 108 -1.48 -6.67 19.92
N ARG A 109 -2.81 -6.51 19.76
CA ARG A 109 -3.81 -7.26 20.55
C ARG A 109 -4.17 -8.62 19.97
N ASN A 110 -4.12 -8.77 18.65
CA ASN A 110 -4.67 -9.95 17.96
C ASN A 110 -3.62 -10.77 17.21
N GLY A 111 -2.38 -10.28 17.15
CA GLY A 111 -1.37 -10.80 16.24
C GLY A 111 -1.60 -10.34 14.80
N ILE A 112 -0.61 -10.61 13.96
CA ILE A 112 -0.71 -10.43 12.50
C ILE A 112 -1.60 -11.56 11.96
N PRO A 113 -2.53 -11.28 11.02
CA PRO A 113 -3.36 -12.33 10.43
C PRO A 113 -2.52 -13.43 9.76
N GLU A 114 -2.89 -14.69 9.96
CA GLU A 114 -2.19 -15.85 9.37
C GLU A 114 -2.22 -15.83 7.82
N ASP A 115 -3.25 -15.23 7.24
CA ASP A 115 -3.48 -15.11 5.79
C ASP A 115 -2.99 -13.77 5.22
N TYR A 116 -2.26 -12.99 6.01
CA TYR A 116 -1.68 -11.75 5.53
C TYR A 116 -0.56 -12.08 4.53
N ASP A 117 -0.78 -11.76 3.25
CA ASP A 117 0.20 -11.94 2.18
C ASP A 117 1.34 -10.94 2.40
N ILE A 118 2.38 -11.38 3.10
CA ILE A 118 3.56 -10.57 3.42
C ILE A 118 4.40 -10.44 2.15
N PRO A 119 4.59 -9.22 1.62
CA PRO A 119 5.51 -9.01 0.53
C PRO A 119 6.94 -9.06 1.07
N GLY A 120 7.62 -10.21 0.91
CA GLY A 120 9.02 -10.40 1.27
C GLY A 120 9.36 -11.86 1.58
N ASP A 121 10.59 -12.10 1.99
CA ASP A 121 11.13 -13.42 2.31
C ASP A 121 10.70 -13.89 3.71
N ASP A 122 10.33 -15.17 3.86
CA ASP A 122 9.86 -15.75 5.13
C ASP A 122 10.96 -15.74 6.23
N GLU A 123 12.21 -15.41 5.87
CA GLU A 123 13.39 -15.43 6.73
C GLU A 123 13.72 -14.11 7.44
N ASP A 124 13.09 -12.98 7.13
CA ASP A 124 13.29 -11.70 7.85
C ASP A 124 12.18 -11.46 8.90
N PRO A 125 12.39 -11.83 10.18
CA PRO A 125 11.41 -11.62 11.25
C PRO A 125 11.10 -10.13 11.53
N GLU A 126 11.90 -9.18 11.03
CA GLU A 126 11.64 -7.75 11.20
C GLU A 126 10.60 -7.23 10.19
N ILE A 127 10.40 -7.90 9.04
CA ILE A 127 9.42 -7.47 8.03
C ILE A 127 7.97 -7.50 8.56
N TYR A 128 7.74 -8.31 9.60
CA TYR A 128 6.46 -8.50 10.26
C TYR A 128 6.03 -7.25 11.05
N ASN A 129 6.99 -6.45 11.52
CA ASN A 129 6.67 -5.20 12.22
C ASN A 129 6.28 -4.12 11.20
N ILE A 130 5.17 -3.42 11.45
CA ILE A 130 4.87 -2.20 10.68
C ILE A 130 5.68 -1.08 11.35
N PRO A 131 6.61 -0.41 10.63
CA PRO A 131 7.36 0.70 11.18
C PRO A 131 6.42 1.84 11.61
N ARG A 132 6.80 2.61 12.63
CA ARG A 132 6.13 3.88 12.98
C ARG A 132 6.66 5.02 12.11
N ASN A 133 5.98 6.16 12.13
CA ASN A 133 6.34 7.37 11.38
C ASN A 133 6.36 7.17 9.84
N MET A 134 5.51 6.29 9.33
CA MET A 134 5.41 6.06 7.88
C MET A 134 4.76 7.24 7.16
N SER A 135 5.47 7.81 6.20
CA SER A 135 4.87 8.74 5.23
C SER A 135 3.93 7.99 4.26
N ILE A 136 3.14 8.75 3.47
CA ILE A 136 2.29 8.15 2.45
C ILE A 136 3.08 7.34 1.41
N LEU A 137 4.35 7.71 1.16
CA LEU A 137 5.22 7.00 0.24
C LEU A 137 5.74 5.69 0.86
N HIS A 138 5.99 5.65 2.17
CA HIS A 138 6.28 4.39 2.88
C HIS A 138 5.11 3.41 2.76
N ILE A 139 3.87 3.90 2.92
CA ILE A 139 2.67 3.07 2.75
C ILE A 139 2.55 2.59 1.30
N ALA A 140 2.78 3.47 0.32
CA ALA A 140 2.80 3.05 -1.08
C ALA A 140 3.85 1.96 -1.35
N GLY A 141 5.05 2.09 -0.79
CA GLY A 141 6.15 1.13 -0.91
C GLY A 141 5.84 -0.22 -0.28
N ARG A 142 5.46 -0.22 1.00
CA ARG A 142 5.19 -1.45 1.77
C ARG A 142 4.07 -2.30 1.16
N TRP A 143 3.01 -1.65 0.68
CA TRP A 143 1.85 -2.34 0.12
C TRP A 143 1.78 -2.34 -1.40
N GLY A 144 2.82 -1.88 -2.11
CA GLY A 144 2.83 -1.89 -3.58
C GLY A 144 1.74 -1.04 -4.24
N ILE A 145 1.27 0.03 -3.59
CA ILE A 145 0.14 0.84 -4.04
C ILE A 145 0.62 1.97 -4.97
N ALA A 146 0.93 1.59 -6.21
CA ALA A 146 1.48 2.49 -7.22
C ALA A 146 0.60 3.74 -7.50
N SER A 147 -0.73 3.61 -7.32
CA SER A 147 -1.69 4.70 -7.51
C SER A 147 -1.51 5.86 -6.51
N LEU A 148 -0.96 5.60 -5.33
CA LEU A 148 -0.63 6.67 -4.36
C LEU A 148 0.53 7.52 -4.86
N VAL A 149 1.54 6.91 -5.47
CA VAL A 149 2.66 7.65 -6.08
C VAL A 149 2.16 8.44 -7.30
N ASP A 150 1.24 7.88 -8.09
CA ASP A 150 0.61 8.58 -9.21
C ASP A 150 -0.20 9.79 -8.76
N TYR A 151 -0.92 9.67 -7.64
CA TYR A 151 -1.65 10.78 -7.02
C TYR A 151 -0.70 11.93 -6.63
N ILE A 152 0.40 11.61 -5.94
CA ILE A 152 1.43 12.60 -5.59
C ILE A 152 2.06 13.22 -6.83
N ALA A 153 2.42 12.42 -7.82
CA ALA A 153 2.98 12.91 -9.09
C ALA A 153 2.01 13.84 -9.82
N LYS A 154 0.70 13.57 -9.76
CA LYS A 154 -0.34 14.44 -10.32
C LYS A 154 -0.40 15.78 -9.58
N GLN A 155 -0.31 15.79 -8.26
CA GLN A 155 -0.22 17.03 -7.49
C GLN A 155 1.03 17.85 -7.86
N VAL A 156 2.19 17.19 -7.97
CA VAL A 156 3.44 17.84 -8.39
C VAL A 156 3.30 18.49 -9.77
N ARG A 157 2.62 17.84 -10.73
CA ARG A 157 2.39 18.43 -12.07
C ARG A 157 1.41 19.61 -12.05
N GLN A 158 0.46 19.62 -11.12
CA GLN A 158 -0.56 20.65 -11.00
C GLN A 158 -0.10 21.86 -10.17
N GLU A 159 0.94 21.67 -9.34
CA GLU A 159 1.47 22.72 -8.50
C GLU A 159 2.25 23.77 -9.31
N SER A 160 1.86 25.03 -9.14
CA SER A 160 2.50 26.19 -9.78
C SER A 160 3.97 26.34 -9.37
N ASN A 161 4.30 25.96 -8.13
CA ASN A 161 5.66 25.96 -7.59
C ASN A 161 6.10 24.53 -7.26
N THR A 162 6.37 23.74 -8.30
CA THR A 162 6.77 22.33 -8.19
C THR A 162 7.94 22.10 -7.22
N LYS A 163 8.93 23.00 -7.20
CA LYS A 163 10.08 22.94 -6.29
C LYS A 163 9.64 22.95 -4.82
N LYS A 164 8.65 23.78 -4.47
CA LYS A 164 8.11 23.87 -3.11
C LYS A 164 7.43 22.55 -2.70
N LEU A 165 6.58 21.99 -3.56
CA LEU A 165 5.89 20.74 -3.24
C LEU A 165 6.86 19.56 -3.16
N ILE A 166 7.83 19.45 -4.08
CA ILE A 166 8.88 18.42 -4.01
C ILE A 166 9.66 18.55 -2.70
N SER A 167 10.06 19.76 -2.31
CA SER A 167 10.77 19.96 -1.03
C SER A 167 9.93 19.60 0.20
N SER A 168 8.60 19.66 0.10
CA SER A 168 7.70 19.28 1.20
C SER A 168 7.35 17.80 1.23
N LEU A 169 7.56 17.08 0.13
CA LEU A 169 7.24 15.66 0.01
C LEU A 169 8.26 14.77 0.73
N ASP A 170 9.49 15.24 0.86
CA ASP A 170 10.64 14.53 1.43
C ASP A 170 10.70 13.06 0.97
N LEU A 171 11.11 12.86 -0.28
CA LEU A 171 11.12 11.54 -0.94
C LEU A 171 11.96 10.49 -0.21
N ASP A 172 12.94 10.96 0.56
CA ASP A 172 13.93 10.15 1.28
C ASP A 172 13.77 10.28 2.80
N CYS A 173 12.58 10.73 3.27
CA CYS A 173 12.23 10.67 4.69
C CYS A 173 12.38 9.24 5.21
N VAL A 174 12.73 9.08 6.48
CA VAL A 174 12.91 7.76 7.09
C VAL A 174 11.81 7.47 8.12
N ASP A 175 11.38 6.22 8.18
CA ASP A 175 10.49 5.70 9.22
C ASP A 175 11.23 5.41 10.53
N SER A 176 10.57 4.76 11.50
CA SER A 176 11.17 4.38 12.79
C SER A 176 12.30 3.37 12.68
N ASP A 177 12.35 2.62 11.58
CA ASP A 177 13.34 1.58 11.33
C ASP A 177 14.49 2.14 10.46
N ASN A 178 14.49 3.46 10.26
CA ASN A 178 15.45 4.19 9.44
C ASN A 178 15.43 3.76 7.97
N ALA A 179 14.29 3.27 7.49
CA ALA A 179 14.08 2.90 6.09
C ALA A 179 13.43 4.05 5.33
N THR A 180 13.86 4.28 4.09
CA THR A 180 13.22 5.21 3.16
C THR A 180 12.03 4.56 2.43
N PRO A 181 11.13 5.33 1.77
CA PRO A 181 10.05 4.77 0.98
C PRO A 181 10.51 3.81 -0.11
N ILE A 182 11.64 4.09 -0.75
CA ILE A 182 12.18 3.22 -1.80
C ILE A 182 12.78 1.93 -1.22
N GLU A 183 13.44 2.00 -0.06
CA GLU A 183 13.96 0.82 0.63
C GLU A 183 12.83 -0.13 1.05
N LEU A 184 11.71 0.39 1.57
CA LEU A 184 10.52 -0.43 1.84
C LEU A 184 9.94 -1.03 0.56
N ALA A 185 9.85 -0.25 -0.53
CA ALA A 185 9.36 -0.77 -1.81
C ALA A 185 10.25 -1.89 -2.36
N ILE A 186 11.57 -1.80 -2.17
CA ILE A 186 12.55 -2.84 -2.53
C ILE A 186 12.33 -4.10 -1.69
N LYS A 187 12.30 -3.97 -0.36
CA LYS A 187 12.05 -5.10 0.56
C LYS A 187 10.75 -5.82 0.24
N CYS A 188 9.73 -5.08 -0.19
CA CYS A 188 8.42 -5.60 -0.53
C CYS A 188 8.25 -5.98 -2.02
N GLY A 189 9.34 -6.04 -2.81
CA GLY A 189 9.28 -6.47 -4.21
C GLY A 189 8.43 -5.58 -5.13
N SER A 190 8.17 -4.34 -4.74
CA SER A 190 7.17 -3.47 -5.37
C SER A 190 7.75 -2.68 -6.55
N VAL A 191 8.16 -3.39 -7.61
CA VAL A 191 8.86 -2.84 -8.81
C VAL A 191 8.15 -1.62 -9.42
N SER A 192 6.82 -1.64 -9.50
CA SER A 192 6.02 -0.52 -10.02
C SER A 192 6.17 0.74 -9.16
N VAL A 193 6.20 0.58 -7.82
CA VAL A 193 6.39 1.69 -6.88
C VAL A 193 7.83 2.21 -6.95
N ILE A 194 8.82 1.31 -6.98
CA ILE A 194 10.24 1.66 -7.12
C ILE A 194 10.44 2.54 -8.37
N SER A 195 9.96 2.08 -9.53
CA SER A 195 10.08 2.82 -10.79
C SER A 195 9.46 4.23 -10.73
N LYS A 196 8.32 4.37 -10.05
CA LYS A 196 7.63 5.66 -9.89
C LYS A 196 8.36 6.59 -8.91
N LEU A 197 8.84 6.07 -7.77
CA LEU A 197 9.63 6.86 -6.81
C LEU A 197 10.92 7.40 -7.45
N LEU A 198 11.64 6.56 -8.20
CA LEU A 198 12.81 6.97 -8.97
C LEU A 198 12.48 8.04 -10.03
N SER A 199 11.26 8.02 -10.57
CA SER A 199 10.76 9.02 -11.52
C SER A 199 10.37 10.35 -10.87
N LEU A 200 10.11 10.33 -9.56
CA LEU A 200 9.98 11.55 -8.76
C LEU A 200 11.33 12.09 -8.28
N GLY A 201 12.39 11.30 -8.38
CA GLY A 201 13.75 11.68 -7.99
C GLY A 201 14.18 11.18 -6.61
N ALA A 202 13.56 10.12 -6.09
CA ALA A 202 14.04 9.45 -4.88
C ALA A 202 15.48 8.97 -5.07
N GLU A 203 16.29 9.09 -4.02
CA GLU A 203 17.70 8.73 -4.04
C GLU A 203 17.88 7.21 -3.85
N VAL A 204 18.91 6.66 -4.51
CA VAL A 204 19.33 5.27 -4.31
C VAL A 204 20.65 5.29 -3.58
N ASN A 205 20.71 4.61 -2.44
CA ASN A 205 21.91 4.51 -1.62
C ASN A 205 22.41 3.05 -1.53
N GLU A 206 23.53 2.83 -0.84
CA GLU A 206 24.10 1.49 -0.65
C GLU A 206 23.14 0.51 0.05
N ARG A 207 22.32 0.96 1.00
CA ARG A 207 21.34 0.11 1.68
C ARG A 207 20.26 -0.38 0.72
N SER A 208 19.77 0.50 -0.15
CA SER A 208 18.79 0.17 -1.20
C SER A 208 19.34 -0.92 -2.13
N VAL A 209 20.58 -0.77 -2.58
CA VAL A 209 21.25 -1.74 -3.46
C VAL A 209 21.50 -3.06 -2.73
N THR A 210 21.95 -3.01 -1.48
CA THR A 210 22.18 -4.19 -0.65
C THR A 210 20.89 -4.96 -0.40
N ALA A 211 19.79 -4.27 -0.09
CA ALA A 211 18.49 -4.89 0.10
C ALA A 211 18.00 -5.59 -1.18
N ALA A 212 18.13 -4.92 -2.33
CA ALA A 212 17.79 -5.50 -3.62
C ALA A 212 18.65 -6.74 -3.95
N ALA A 213 19.96 -6.69 -3.67
CA ALA A 213 20.86 -7.80 -3.95
C ALA A 213 20.61 -9.04 -3.08
N LYS A 214 20.09 -8.84 -1.85
CA LYS A 214 19.75 -9.94 -0.93
C LYS A 214 18.38 -10.58 -1.20
N ASP A 215 17.50 -9.91 -1.94
CA ASP A 215 16.19 -10.45 -2.29
C ASP A 215 16.32 -11.48 -3.42
N TRP A 216 16.21 -12.78 -3.11
CA TRP A 216 16.30 -13.84 -4.11
C TRP A 216 15.06 -13.97 -5.00
N LYS A 217 13.93 -13.38 -4.59
CA LYS A 217 12.64 -13.49 -5.30
C LYS A 217 12.48 -12.38 -6.34
N HIS A 218 12.85 -11.16 -6.00
CA HIS A 218 12.69 -9.98 -6.87
C HIS A 218 14.01 -9.25 -7.16
N GLY A 219 15.11 -9.63 -6.52
CA GLY A 219 16.37 -8.89 -6.57
C GLY A 219 16.97 -8.76 -7.96
N GLU A 220 16.89 -9.79 -8.81
CA GLU A 220 17.37 -9.70 -10.19
C GLU A 220 16.65 -8.60 -10.98
N GLU A 221 15.32 -8.55 -10.89
CA GLU A 221 14.50 -7.54 -11.56
C GLU A 221 14.79 -6.13 -11.00
N ILE A 222 14.89 -6.02 -9.67
CA ILE A 222 15.14 -4.74 -8.99
C ILE A 222 16.55 -4.22 -9.30
N ILE A 223 17.59 -5.04 -9.18
CA ILE A 223 18.97 -4.67 -9.50
C ILE A 223 19.08 -4.28 -10.97
N THR A 224 18.42 -5.00 -11.88
CA THR A 224 18.36 -4.64 -13.29
C THR A 224 17.69 -3.28 -13.49
N LEU A 225 16.58 -2.99 -12.81
CA LEU A 225 15.91 -1.69 -12.86
C LEU A 225 16.82 -0.57 -12.36
N LEU A 226 17.49 -0.75 -11.22
CA LEU A 226 18.40 0.22 -10.64
C LEU A 226 19.58 0.48 -11.58
N PHE A 227 20.23 -0.59 -12.07
CA PHE A 227 21.37 -0.51 -12.98
C PHE A 227 21.02 0.18 -14.30
N ASN A 228 19.87 -0.13 -14.89
CA ASN A 228 19.42 0.54 -16.13
C ASN A 228 19.21 2.05 -15.94
N ARG A 229 18.91 2.50 -14.72
CA ARG A 229 18.59 3.91 -14.45
C ARG A 229 19.80 4.73 -14.00
N TYR A 230 20.69 4.13 -13.21
CA TYR A 230 21.82 4.83 -12.59
C TYR A 230 23.20 4.33 -13.06
N GLY A 231 23.26 3.20 -13.75
CA GLY A 231 24.49 2.67 -14.34
C GLY A 231 25.63 2.55 -13.33
N ASP A 232 26.73 3.22 -13.63
CA ASP A 232 27.97 3.27 -12.85
C ASP A 232 27.87 4.10 -11.55
N GLN A 233 26.78 4.83 -11.34
CA GLN A 233 26.54 5.56 -10.07
C GLN A 233 26.12 4.62 -8.93
N ILE A 234 25.74 3.38 -9.24
CA ILE A 234 25.49 2.36 -8.22
C ILE A 234 26.82 1.78 -7.75
N LEU A 235 27.20 2.15 -6.53
CA LEU A 235 28.37 1.58 -5.87
C LEU A 235 28.05 0.15 -5.44
N ILE A 236 28.54 -0.84 -6.20
CA ILE A 236 28.58 -2.24 -5.77
C ILE A 236 29.85 -2.44 -4.94
N THR A 237 29.71 -2.55 -3.62
CA THR A 237 30.82 -2.81 -2.70
C THR A 237 31.06 -4.31 -2.54
N GLU A 238 32.27 -4.73 -2.12
CA GLU A 238 32.63 -6.16 -1.96
C GLU A 238 31.71 -6.91 -0.98
N GLY A 239 30.97 -6.21 -0.11
CA GLY A 239 29.99 -6.80 0.80
C GLY A 239 28.64 -7.18 0.17
N ILE A 240 28.46 -6.93 -1.13
CA ILE A 240 27.24 -7.23 -1.91
C ILE A 240 27.39 -8.56 -2.69
N ILE A 241 28.60 -9.13 -2.76
CA ILE A 241 28.93 -10.37 -3.51
C ILE A 241 28.94 -11.60 -2.57
#